data_AF-A0A9W8UL30-F1
#
_entry.id   AF-A0A9W8UL30-F1
#
_cell.length_a   1.000
_cell.length_b   1.000
_cell.length_c   1.000
_cell.angle_alpha   90.00
_cell.angle_beta   90.00
_cell.angle_gamma   90.00
#
_symmetry.space_group_name_H-M   'P 1'
#
loop_
_entity.id
_entity.type
_entity.pdbx_description
1 polymer ?
#
loop_
_entity_poly.entity_id
_entity_poly.type
_entity_poly.pdbx_seq_one_letter_code
_entity_poly.pdbx_strand_id
1 'polypeptide(L)'
;MASSSSSSSGPAAAPGILYVTMQPRPSLPLADFHAWYNNEHGPTRLSLPSIFSNGLRYQNTAPAAPAYMAVYDVKHMPLLATPTYTTLRANRSPREAATIAHVDVHRSFYDLLHTRSAPSLQPIESLSDKDVAEGYVTVAVEISLTDEPAAGQEYQKWYVEEHVELLAKVPGWRRSRLFRTSPAETVGEDAGKTAYFCLHDYEPTNGLGGAEHAASMDTPRRTAVFERYVAAKARTTYSLFYIFGPASRDLHSLSQQLPPSAATFTSPSGAIRTDSTSITSRITTSDGALIPYRLEGSSAPDAPVVAFCNSLLTSYAMWDPLVAILKRQRPDVRILRYDTRGRHAVPRPHTSASLDTVTSDLEALRRALRIDQLACLVGVSMGGATTLRYALTYPARVARFVAADFNCTSSAANTQAWRDRIAVARDARDAVVRGPGAADRGRGRWQGRAGQGHGRLQGLAW
;
A
#
# COMPACT_ATOMS: atom_id res chain seq x y z
N MET A 1 20.70 -44.71 28.76
CA MET A 1 20.55 -44.18 27.39
C MET A 1 19.19 -43.53 27.28
N ALA A 2 19.14 -42.20 27.29
CA ALA A 2 17.95 -41.44 26.92
C ALA A 2 18.47 -40.22 26.16
N SER A 3 18.33 -40.29 24.84
CA SER A 3 18.79 -39.27 23.89
C SER A 3 17.96 -38.00 24.06
N SER A 4 18.61 -36.90 24.43
CA SER A 4 18.07 -35.56 24.29
C SER A 4 17.97 -35.20 22.81
N SER A 5 16.74 -35.15 22.28
CA SER A 5 16.49 -34.55 20.98
C SER A 5 16.61 -33.03 21.10
N SER A 6 17.75 -32.48 20.70
CA SER A 6 17.88 -31.06 20.43
C SER A 6 16.96 -30.69 19.27
N SER A 7 15.83 -30.04 19.56
CA SER A 7 15.04 -29.38 18.52
C SER A 7 15.90 -28.29 17.89
N SER A 8 16.35 -28.49 16.66
CA SER A 8 16.98 -27.44 15.87
C SER A 8 15.95 -26.33 15.67
N SER A 9 16.06 -25.25 16.43
CA SER A 9 15.39 -23.99 16.10
C SER A 9 15.90 -23.57 14.72
N GLY A 10 15.04 -23.65 13.70
CA GLY A 10 15.35 -23.04 12.40
C GLY A 10 15.71 -21.56 12.57
N PRO A 11 16.47 -20.97 11.63
CA PRO A 11 16.89 -19.59 11.74
C PRO A 11 15.68 -18.68 11.97
N ALA A 12 15.71 -17.89 13.04
CA ALA A 12 14.64 -16.94 13.36
C ALA A 12 14.37 -16.04 12.14
N ALA A 13 13.09 -15.90 11.78
CA ALA A 13 12.66 -15.20 10.57
C ALA A 13 13.00 -13.71 10.62
N ALA A 14 14.15 -13.33 10.09
CA ALA A 14 14.65 -11.96 10.12
C ALA A 14 13.85 -11.04 9.17
N PRO A 15 13.56 -9.79 9.59
CA PRO A 15 13.06 -8.76 8.69
C PRO A 15 14.16 -8.30 7.73
N GLY A 16 13.78 -7.57 6.70
CA GLY A 16 14.72 -7.05 5.71
C GLY A 16 14.05 -6.12 4.72
N ILE A 17 14.68 -5.97 3.55
CA ILE A 17 14.15 -5.17 2.46
C ILE A 17 14.21 -5.92 1.13
N LEU A 18 13.19 -5.69 0.30
CA LEU A 18 13.30 -5.83 -1.15
C LEU A 18 13.73 -4.45 -1.69
N TYR A 19 14.96 -4.39 -2.17
CA TYR A 19 15.57 -3.22 -2.79
C TYR A 19 15.50 -3.35 -4.31
N VAL A 20 15.07 -2.29 -5.00
CA VAL A 20 14.92 -2.30 -6.45
C VAL A 20 15.44 -0.99 -7.01
N THR A 21 16.38 -1.04 -7.96
CA THR A 21 16.74 0.12 -8.77
C THR A 21 16.21 -0.05 -10.19
N MET A 22 15.83 1.05 -10.80
CA MET A 22 15.15 1.08 -12.10
C MET A 22 15.63 2.24 -12.94
N GLN A 23 15.93 1.92 -14.20
CA GLN A 23 16.15 2.89 -15.25
C GLN A 23 15.15 2.61 -16.40
N PRO A 24 14.05 3.38 -16.51
CA PRO A 24 13.20 3.34 -17.69
C PRO A 24 14.02 3.71 -18.93
N ARG A 25 13.88 2.92 -20.00
CA ARG A 25 14.51 3.22 -21.29
C ARG A 25 13.80 4.39 -21.96
N PRO A 26 14.47 5.13 -22.87
CA PRO A 26 13.85 6.24 -23.60
C PRO A 26 12.58 5.86 -24.39
N SER A 27 12.42 4.57 -24.73
CA SER A 27 11.23 4.06 -25.42
C SER A 27 9.98 3.94 -24.53
N LEU A 28 10.10 4.06 -23.21
CA LEU A 28 8.99 4.02 -22.28
C LEU A 28 8.68 5.44 -21.76
N PRO A 29 7.53 6.03 -22.10
CA PRO A 29 7.10 7.28 -21.50
C PRO A 29 7.11 7.19 -19.97
N LEU A 30 7.65 8.21 -19.29
CA LEU A 30 7.69 8.21 -17.82
C LEU A 30 6.30 8.13 -17.20
N ALA A 31 5.29 8.75 -17.83
CA ALA A 31 3.90 8.64 -17.42
C ALA A 31 3.45 7.18 -17.35
N ASP A 32 3.78 6.35 -18.35
CA ASP A 32 3.43 4.93 -18.39
C ASP A 32 4.13 4.16 -17.28
N PHE A 33 5.42 4.44 -17.08
CA PHE A 33 6.21 3.85 -16.00
C PHE A 33 5.60 4.17 -14.63
N HIS A 34 5.25 5.43 -14.36
CA HIS A 34 4.65 5.83 -13.09
C HIS A 34 3.23 5.27 -12.94
N ALA A 35 2.40 5.31 -13.98
CA ALA A 35 1.04 4.78 -13.95
C ALA A 35 1.03 3.28 -13.67
N TRP A 36 1.88 2.50 -14.35
CA TRP A 36 2.05 1.07 -14.06
C TRP A 36 2.54 0.85 -12.64
N TYR A 37 3.60 1.55 -12.21
CA TYR A 37 4.20 1.29 -10.92
C TYR A 37 3.25 1.65 -9.76
N ASN A 38 2.59 2.81 -9.85
CA ASN A 38 1.77 3.39 -8.78
C ASN A 38 0.38 2.76 -8.68
N ASN A 39 -0.18 2.26 -9.78
CA ASN A 39 -1.56 1.74 -9.81
C ASN A 39 -1.68 0.23 -10.02
N GLU A 40 -0.60 -0.45 -10.40
CA GLU A 40 -0.59 -1.91 -10.58
C GLU A 40 0.52 -2.57 -9.76
N HIS A 41 1.79 -2.24 -10.03
CA HIS A 41 2.94 -2.99 -9.52
C HIS A 41 3.12 -2.89 -8.00
N GLY A 42 3.09 -1.66 -7.47
CA GLY A 42 3.24 -1.36 -6.05
C GLY A 42 2.03 -1.86 -5.24
N PRO A 43 0.80 -1.42 -5.53
CA PRO A 43 -0.39 -1.84 -4.78
C PRO A 43 -0.57 -3.36 -4.69
N THR A 44 -0.25 -4.09 -5.76
CA THR A 44 -0.32 -5.56 -5.76
C THR A 44 0.60 -6.18 -4.70
N ARG A 45 1.81 -5.63 -4.50
CA ARG A 45 2.72 -6.08 -3.42
C ARG A 45 2.18 -5.68 -2.05
N LEU A 46 1.76 -4.43 -1.90
CA LEU A 46 1.27 -3.91 -0.62
C LEU A 46 -0.07 -4.51 -0.18
N SER A 47 -0.78 -5.18 -1.09
CA SER A 47 -1.95 -6.01 -0.76
C SER A 47 -1.60 -7.31 0.00
N LEU A 48 -0.31 -7.60 0.21
CA LEU A 48 0.20 -8.72 1.01
C LEU A 48 0.74 -8.22 2.37
N PRO A 49 -0.13 -7.80 3.32
CA PRO A 49 0.29 -7.17 4.57
C PRO A 49 1.00 -8.13 5.53
N SER A 50 0.97 -9.44 5.27
CA SER A 50 1.78 -10.43 5.99
C SER A 50 3.26 -10.40 5.57
N ILE A 51 3.56 -9.91 4.35
CA ILE A 51 4.91 -9.86 3.79
C ILE A 51 5.48 -8.46 3.93
N PHE A 52 4.76 -7.44 3.44
CA PHE A 52 5.27 -6.07 3.35
C PHE A 52 4.63 -5.18 4.41
N SER A 53 5.45 -4.33 5.03
CA SER A 53 4.99 -3.28 5.96
C SER A 53 4.72 -1.97 5.23
N ASN A 54 5.56 -1.64 4.24
CA ASN A 54 5.47 -0.43 3.46
C ASN A 54 6.09 -0.65 2.06
N GLY A 55 6.00 0.38 1.23
CA GLY A 55 6.79 0.47 0.02
C GLY A 55 6.93 1.92 -0.40
N LEU A 56 8.14 2.27 -0.80
CA LEU A 56 8.60 3.64 -0.94
C LEU A 56 9.26 3.77 -2.31
N ARG A 57 8.99 4.87 -3.03
CA ARG A 57 9.69 5.21 -4.26
C ARG A 57 10.48 6.48 -4.10
N TYR A 58 11.67 6.44 -4.67
CA TYR A 58 12.60 7.53 -4.65
C TYR A 58 13.13 7.81 -6.06
N GLN A 59 13.49 9.07 -6.29
CA GLN A 59 14.11 9.55 -7.51
C GLN A 59 15.54 9.98 -7.19
N ASN A 60 16.48 9.64 -8.07
CA ASN A 60 17.88 10.04 -7.90
C ASN A 60 17.96 11.57 -7.94
N THR A 61 18.68 12.17 -6.99
CA THR A 61 18.82 13.63 -6.94
C THR A 61 19.81 14.16 -7.97
N ALA A 62 20.66 13.29 -8.52
CA ALA A 62 21.52 13.59 -9.65
C ALA A 62 20.91 13.03 -10.95
N PRO A 63 21.19 13.62 -12.13
CA PRO A 63 20.78 13.10 -13.43
C PRO A 63 21.66 11.89 -13.83
N ALA A 64 21.66 10.85 -13.00
CA ALA A 64 22.47 9.64 -13.16
C ALA A 64 21.59 8.39 -13.11
N ALA A 65 22.01 7.34 -13.82
CA ALA A 65 21.39 6.04 -13.73
C ALA A 65 21.87 5.29 -12.47
N PRO A 66 21.02 4.49 -11.81
CA PRO A 66 19.59 4.35 -12.07
C PRO A 66 18.80 5.58 -11.56
N ALA A 67 17.84 6.05 -12.38
CA ALA A 67 17.04 7.23 -12.06
C ALA A 67 16.05 7.02 -10.91
N TYR A 68 15.61 5.78 -10.66
CA TYR A 68 14.60 5.49 -9.65
C TYR A 68 15.01 4.32 -8.75
N MET A 69 14.57 4.40 -7.50
CA MET A 69 14.70 3.36 -6.49
C MET A 69 13.34 3.06 -5.88
N ALA A 70 13.08 1.80 -5.56
CA ALA A 70 11.98 1.40 -4.69
C ALA A 70 12.50 0.50 -3.57
N VAL A 71 11.99 0.72 -2.37
CA VAL A 71 12.31 -0.07 -1.17
C VAL A 71 11.01 -0.55 -0.57
N TYR A 72 10.92 -1.85 -0.28
CA TYR A 72 9.80 -2.44 0.43
C TYR A 72 10.33 -3.08 1.71
N ASP A 73 9.86 -2.63 2.87
CA ASP A 73 10.19 -3.28 4.14
C ASP A 73 9.44 -4.61 4.25
N VAL A 74 10.21 -5.69 4.45
CA VAL A 74 9.74 -7.07 4.50
C VAL A 74 9.75 -7.53 5.96
N LYS A 75 8.60 -8.00 6.45
CA LYS A 75 8.44 -8.46 7.84
C LYS A 75 9.27 -9.70 8.13
N HIS A 76 9.31 -10.64 7.18
CA HIS A 76 10.06 -11.90 7.28
C HIS A 76 10.59 -12.30 5.91
N MET A 77 11.92 -12.27 5.74
CA MET A 77 12.58 -12.54 4.46
C MET A 77 12.23 -13.89 3.81
N PRO A 78 12.05 -15.00 4.56
CA PRO A 78 11.63 -16.28 3.97
C PRO A 78 10.28 -16.24 3.24
N LEU A 79 9.40 -15.27 3.54
CA LEU A 79 8.10 -15.14 2.86
C LEU A 79 8.26 -14.82 1.37
N LEU A 80 9.37 -14.22 0.96
CA LEU A 80 9.67 -13.91 -0.44
C LEU A 80 9.96 -15.16 -1.28
N ALA A 81 10.26 -16.30 -0.66
CA ALA A 81 10.39 -17.56 -1.37
C ALA A 81 9.05 -18.30 -1.56
N THR A 82 7.98 -17.85 -0.89
CA THR A 82 6.69 -18.55 -0.90
C THR A 82 5.88 -18.28 -2.18
N PRO A 83 5.00 -19.21 -2.59
CA PRO A 83 4.06 -19.00 -3.70
C PRO A 83 3.24 -17.71 -3.58
N THR A 84 2.91 -17.29 -2.35
CA THR A 84 2.19 -16.04 -2.09
C THR A 84 2.88 -14.82 -2.73
N TYR A 85 4.22 -14.76 -2.71
CA TYR A 85 4.99 -13.70 -3.35
C TYR A 85 5.44 -14.07 -4.77
N THR A 86 5.99 -15.27 -4.98
CA THR A 86 6.61 -15.64 -6.26
C THR A 86 5.60 -15.71 -7.40
N THR A 87 4.33 -16.02 -7.11
CA THR A 87 3.25 -16.01 -8.11
C THR A 87 2.90 -14.62 -8.62
N LEU A 88 3.24 -13.53 -7.91
CA LEU A 88 3.06 -12.17 -8.44
C LEU A 88 3.82 -11.96 -9.75
N ARG A 89 5.01 -12.55 -9.86
CA ARG A 89 5.83 -12.48 -11.07
C ARG A 89 5.37 -13.48 -12.13
N ALA A 90 4.98 -14.68 -11.72
CA ALA A 90 4.52 -15.74 -12.62
C ALA A 90 3.19 -15.37 -13.30
N ASN A 91 2.30 -14.68 -12.57
CA ASN A 91 0.96 -14.30 -13.02
C ASN A 91 0.84 -12.80 -13.33
N ARG A 92 1.97 -12.16 -13.69
CA ARG A 92 1.97 -10.73 -14.03
C ARG A 92 1.04 -10.47 -15.23
N SER A 93 0.44 -9.28 -15.27
CA SER A 93 -0.43 -8.93 -16.40
C SER A 93 0.37 -8.75 -17.70
N PRO A 94 -0.29 -8.81 -18.88
CA PRO A 94 0.34 -8.42 -20.14
C PRO A 94 0.91 -7.00 -20.11
N ARG A 95 0.24 -6.06 -19.43
CA ARG A 95 0.74 -4.68 -19.26
C ARG A 95 2.02 -4.64 -18.45
N GLU A 96 2.08 -5.35 -17.32
CA GLU A 96 3.29 -5.42 -16.50
C GLU A 96 4.44 -6.08 -17.27
N ALA A 97 4.16 -7.17 -18.00
CA ALA A 97 5.16 -7.83 -18.84
C ALA A 97 5.73 -6.90 -19.92
N ALA A 98 4.86 -6.17 -20.62
CA ALA A 98 5.26 -5.20 -21.64
C ALA A 98 6.05 -4.04 -21.03
N THR A 99 5.55 -3.43 -19.95
CA THR A 99 6.19 -2.25 -19.33
C THR A 99 7.56 -2.60 -18.77
N ILE A 100 7.67 -3.68 -18.00
CA ILE A 100 8.94 -4.05 -17.36
C ILE A 100 10.03 -4.46 -18.37
N ALA A 101 9.66 -4.90 -19.57
CA ALA A 101 10.62 -5.20 -20.64
C ALA A 101 11.37 -3.95 -21.13
N HIS A 102 10.83 -2.75 -20.87
CA HIS A 102 11.45 -1.46 -21.20
C HIS A 102 12.07 -0.76 -19.98
N VAL A 103 12.28 -1.48 -18.88
CA VAL A 103 12.94 -0.95 -17.68
C VAL A 103 14.15 -1.81 -17.37
N ASP A 104 15.32 -1.19 -17.24
CA ASP A 104 16.48 -1.88 -16.70
C ASP A 104 16.31 -1.93 -15.18
N VAL A 105 16.00 -3.13 -14.67
CA VAL A 105 15.65 -3.36 -13.26
C VAL A 105 16.70 -4.23 -12.60
N HIS A 106 17.29 -3.75 -11.51
CA HIS A 106 18.08 -4.55 -10.59
C HIS A 106 17.26 -4.78 -9.32
N ARG A 107 17.24 -6.02 -8.83
CA ARG A 107 16.51 -6.40 -7.61
C ARG A 107 17.46 -7.08 -6.66
N SER A 108 17.41 -6.62 -5.42
CA SER A 108 18.18 -7.20 -4.34
C SER A 108 17.36 -7.43 -3.09
N PHE A 109 17.78 -8.40 -2.29
CA PHE A 109 17.18 -8.80 -1.03
C PHE A 109 18.21 -8.66 0.07
N TYR A 110 17.93 -7.81 1.06
CA TYR A 110 18.86 -7.62 2.16
C TYR A 110 18.22 -7.93 3.51
N ASP A 111 18.89 -8.71 4.33
CA ASP A 111 18.49 -8.98 5.72
C ASP A 111 18.88 -7.79 6.60
N LEU A 112 17.98 -7.34 7.48
CA LEU A 112 18.26 -6.25 8.40
C LEU A 112 19.19 -6.71 9.53
N LEU A 113 20.30 -6.00 9.72
CA LEU A 113 21.27 -6.26 10.78
C LEU A 113 21.17 -5.28 11.94
N HIS A 114 20.96 -4.00 11.64
CA HIS A 114 20.92 -2.96 12.66
C HIS A 114 20.04 -1.79 12.22
N THR A 115 19.35 -1.17 13.18
CA THR A 115 18.61 0.09 12.99
C THR A 115 18.95 1.04 14.13
N ARG A 116 19.32 2.26 13.76
CA ARG A 116 19.46 3.41 14.67
C ARG A 116 18.49 4.48 14.20
N SER A 117 17.62 4.95 15.10
CA SER A 117 16.56 5.89 14.77
C SER A 117 16.54 7.06 15.75
N ALA A 118 16.18 8.24 15.27
CA ALA A 118 15.89 9.38 16.14
C ALA A 118 14.68 9.05 17.04
N PRO A 119 14.65 9.49 18.32
CA PRO A 119 13.51 9.26 19.21
C PRO A 119 12.19 9.85 18.69
N SER A 120 12.26 10.92 17.90
CA SER A 120 11.11 11.59 17.28
C SER A 120 10.67 10.96 15.95
N LEU A 121 11.33 9.90 15.48
CA LEU A 121 11.06 9.30 14.17
C LEU A 121 9.61 8.83 14.07
N GLN A 122 8.86 9.47 13.18
CA GLN A 122 7.63 8.91 12.65
C GLN A 122 7.98 7.96 11.49
N PRO A 123 7.38 6.75 11.43
CA PRO A 123 7.59 5.85 10.31
C PRO A 123 7.34 6.56 8.97
N ILE A 124 8.20 6.36 7.96
CA ILE A 124 8.07 7.08 6.68
C ILE A 124 6.69 6.85 6.06
N GLU A 125 6.13 5.65 6.19
CA GLU A 125 4.80 5.33 5.70
C GLU A 125 3.65 6.08 6.40
N SER A 126 3.87 6.70 7.56
CA SER A 126 2.85 7.52 8.23
C SER A 126 2.85 8.98 7.78
N LEU A 127 3.88 9.42 7.04
CA LEU A 127 3.93 10.75 6.44
C LEU A 127 2.74 10.96 5.50
N SER A 128 2.22 12.19 5.45
CA SER A 128 1.24 12.58 4.43
C SER A 128 1.92 12.72 3.08
N ASP A 129 1.15 12.66 1.99
CA ASP A 129 1.72 12.91 0.66
C ASP A 129 2.22 14.35 0.49
N LYS A 130 1.70 15.29 1.30
CA LYS A 130 2.22 16.65 1.36
C LYS A 130 3.64 16.65 1.94
N ASP A 131 3.85 15.97 3.07
CA ASP A 131 5.18 15.86 3.67
C ASP A 131 6.17 15.15 2.72
N VAL A 132 5.70 14.16 1.96
CA VAL A 132 6.52 13.49 0.93
C VAL A 132 6.95 14.45 -0.16
N ALA A 133 6.04 15.31 -0.63
CA ALA A 133 6.35 16.31 -1.65
C ALA A 133 7.40 17.34 -1.18
N GLU A 134 7.62 17.48 0.12
CA GLU A 134 8.67 18.35 0.67
C GLU A 134 10.09 17.79 0.45
N GLY A 135 10.24 16.51 0.04
CA GLY A 135 11.49 15.99 -0.51
C GLY A 135 12.41 15.31 0.52
N TYR A 136 11.86 14.43 1.35
CA TYR A 136 12.64 13.59 2.27
C TYR A 136 13.79 12.88 1.55
N VAL A 137 14.99 12.95 2.12
CA VAL A 137 16.22 12.46 1.45
C VAL A 137 16.63 11.12 2.03
N THR A 138 17.00 10.18 1.17
CA THR A 138 17.62 8.92 1.58
C THR A 138 18.96 8.74 0.84
N VAL A 139 20.03 8.49 1.59
CA VAL A 139 21.34 8.10 1.06
C VAL A 139 21.46 6.59 1.10
N ALA A 140 21.60 5.98 -0.09
CA ALA A 140 21.86 4.55 -0.26
C ALA A 140 23.37 4.33 -0.45
N VAL A 141 23.93 3.42 0.33
CA VAL A 141 25.36 3.07 0.28
C VAL A 141 25.51 1.57 0.14
N GLU A 142 26.22 1.14 -0.89
CA GLU A 142 26.58 -0.26 -1.12
C GLU A 142 28.09 -0.44 -0.87
N ILE A 143 28.42 -1.53 -0.19
CA ILE A 143 29.78 -1.86 0.24
C ILE A 143 30.07 -3.31 -0.12
N SER A 144 31.11 -3.50 -0.93
CA SER A 144 31.72 -4.82 -1.13
C SER A 144 32.94 -4.95 -0.23
N LEU A 145 33.09 -6.10 0.40
CA LEU A 145 34.20 -6.36 1.32
C LEU A 145 35.36 -7.06 0.61
N THR A 146 36.54 -6.95 1.19
CA THR A 146 37.71 -7.75 0.81
C THR A 146 37.58 -9.19 1.34
N ASP A 147 38.45 -10.09 0.86
CA ASP A 147 38.51 -11.49 1.34
C ASP A 147 39.23 -11.65 2.69
N GLU A 148 39.55 -10.54 3.39
CA GLU A 148 40.19 -10.58 4.70
C GLU A 148 39.32 -11.33 5.73
N PRO A 149 39.94 -12.15 6.61
CA PRO A 149 39.21 -12.81 7.68
C PRO A 149 38.44 -11.81 8.55
N ALA A 150 37.19 -12.14 8.87
CA ALA A 150 36.29 -11.33 9.69
C ALA A 150 35.93 -9.94 9.14
N ALA A 151 36.19 -9.63 7.85
CA ALA A 151 35.90 -8.33 7.24
C ALA A 151 34.47 -7.83 7.53
N GLY A 152 33.47 -8.72 7.41
CA GLY A 152 32.06 -8.35 7.71
C GLY A 152 31.79 -8.04 9.18
N GLN A 153 32.43 -8.78 10.09
CA GLN A 153 32.29 -8.54 11.53
C GLN A 153 32.91 -7.19 11.93
N GLU A 154 34.11 -6.91 11.44
CA GLU A 154 34.81 -5.65 11.72
C GLU A 154 34.12 -4.45 11.07
N TYR A 155 33.65 -4.59 9.83
CA TYR A 155 32.85 -3.57 9.16
C TYR A 155 31.56 -3.26 9.93
N GLN A 156 30.80 -4.30 10.30
CA GLN A 156 29.56 -4.14 11.07
C GLN A 156 29.83 -3.51 12.44
N LYS A 157 30.88 -3.95 13.13
CA LYS A 157 31.26 -3.42 14.44
C LYS A 157 31.58 -1.92 14.36
N TRP A 158 32.40 -1.51 13.39
CA TRP A 158 32.67 -0.09 13.13
C TRP A 158 31.41 0.69 12.79
N TYR A 159 30.56 0.16 11.92
CA TYR A 159 29.33 0.83 11.52
C TYR A 159 28.43 1.12 12.74
N VAL A 160 28.22 0.12 13.60
CA VAL A 160 27.30 0.19 14.74
C VAL A 160 27.88 1.01 15.89
N GLU A 161 29.17 0.85 16.20
CA GLU A 161 29.77 1.50 17.38
C GLU A 161 30.22 2.94 17.12
N GLU A 162 30.49 3.32 15.86
CA GLU A 162 31.04 4.64 15.54
C GLU A 162 30.25 5.35 14.44
N HIS A 163 30.17 4.76 13.24
CA HIS A 163 29.70 5.49 12.06
C HIS A 163 28.26 5.99 12.22
N VAL A 164 27.37 5.11 12.70
CA VAL A 164 25.96 5.43 12.84
C VAL A 164 25.71 6.47 13.94
N GLU A 165 26.52 6.48 14.99
CA GLU A 165 26.43 7.46 16.08
C GLU A 165 26.94 8.84 15.66
N LEU A 166 27.93 8.90 14.75
CA LEU A 166 28.36 10.15 14.14
C LEU A 166 27.32 10.66 13.13
N LEU A 167 26.75 9.80 12.30
CA LEU A 167 25.66 10.18 11.38
C LEU A 167 24.44 10.71 12.14
N ALA A 168 24.15 10.19 13.34
CA ALA A 168 23.05 10.64 14.17
C ALA A 168 23.17 12.10 14.66
N LYS A 169 24.36 12.70 14.58
CA LYS A 169 24.61 14.11 14.89
C LYS A 169 24.35 15.04 13.71
N VAL A 170 24.27 14.50 12.49
CA VAL A 170 24.03 15.30 11.28
C VAL A 170 22.64 15.95 11.38
N PRO A 171 22.53 17.30 11.26
CA PRO A 171 21.24 17.97 11.32
C PRO A 171 20.22 17.36 10.36
N GLY A 172 18.99 17.15 10.83
CA GLY A 172 17.92 16.53 10.05
C GLY A 172 18.06 15.01 9.86
N TRP A 173 19.03 14.33 10.48
CA TRP A 173 19.09 12.87 10.47
C TRP A 173 17.87 12.26 11.17
N ARG A 174 17.28 11.22 10.55
CA ARG A 174 16.08 10.53 11.06
C ARG A 174 16.37 9.09 11.45
N ARG A 175 17.06 8.36 10.58
CA ARG A 175 17.32 6.92 10.75
C ARG A 175 18.48 6.45 9.89
N SER A 176 19.20 5.46 10.38
CA SER A 176 20.18 4.68 9.62
C SER A 176 19.91 3.19 9.80
N ARG A 177 19.95 2.43 8.71
CA ARG A 177 19.75 0.98 8.70
C ARG A 177 20.90 0.29 8.00
N LEU A 178 21.44 -0.76 8.62
CA LEU A 178 22.47 -1.63 8.06
C LEU A 178 21.85 -2.96 7.67
N PHE A 179 22.20 -3.43 6.48
CA PHE A 179 21.75 -4.69 5.93
C PHE A 179 22.92 -5.48 5.34
N ARG A 180 22.69 -6.78 5.11
CA ARG A 180 23.58 -7.66 4.34
C ARG A 180 22.80 -8.39 3.25
N THR A 181 23.46 -8.76 2.16
CA THR A 181 22.88 -9.59 1.09
C THR A 181 22.26 -10.86 1.69
N SER A 182 21.00 -11.13 1.34
CA SER A 182 20.27 -12.28 1.87
C SER A 182 20.78 -13.57 1.21
N PRO A 183 20.80 -14.72 1.93
CA PRO A 183 21.15 -16.01 1.32
C PRO A 183 20.25 -16.40 0.12
N ALA A 184 19.08 -15.77 -0.02
CA ALA A 184 18.22 -15.95 -1.18
C ALA A 184 18.77 -15.33 -2.48
N GLU A 185 19.79 -14.46 -2.42
CA GLU A 185 20.46 -13.86 -3.58
C GLU A 185 21.63 -14.70 -4.11
N THR A 186 22.14 -15.66 -3.34
CA THR A 186 23.35 -16.40 -3.70
C THR A 186 23.08 -17.54 -4.68
N VAL A 187 22.68 -17.21 -5.91
CA VAL A 187 22.68 -18.12 -7.06
C VAL A 187 23.27 -17.39 -8.28
N GLY A 188 24.45 -17.82 -8.75
CA GLY A 188 25.16 -17.20 -9.89
C GLY A 188 26.64 -16.91 -9.59
N GLU A 189 27.31 -16.12 -10.46
CA GLU A 189 28.75 -15.79 -10.37
C GLU A 189 29.15 -15.00 -9.10
N ASP A 190 28.18 -14.43 -8.38
CA ASP A 190 28.38 -13.74 -7.10
C ASP A 190 27.92 -14.54 -5.88
N ALA A 191 27.61 -15.84 -6.06
CA ALA A 191 27.29 -16.73 -4.95
C ALA A 191 28.46 -16.78 -3.94
N GLY A 192 28.24 -16.21 -2.75
CA GLY A 192 29.20 -16.19 -1.64
C GLY A 192 29.84 -14.82 -1.35
N LYS A 193 29.70 -13.81 -2.23
CA LYS A 193 30.17 -12.45 -1.93
C LYS A 193 29.16 -11.73 -1.05
N THR A 194 29.50 -11.54 0.23
CA THR A 194 28.65 -10.77 1.15
C THR A 194 28.85 -9.28 0.88
N ALA A 195 27.79 -8.60 0.42
CA ALA A 195 27.77 -7.15 0.35
C ALA A 195 26.95 -6.57 1.52
N TYR A 196 27.40 -5.43 2.03
CA TYR A 196 26.66 -4.64 3.00
C TYR A 196 25.95 -3.49 2.30
N PHE A 197 24.74 -3.20 2.75
CA PHE A 197 23.93 -2.12 2.21
C PHE A 197 23.43 -1.25 3.36
N CYS A 198 23.46 0.07 3.17
CA CYS A 198 23.03 1.03 4.17
C CYS A 198 22.01 2.00 3.58
N LEU A 199 20.99 2.33 4.37
CA LEU A 199 20.04 3.41 4.08
C LEU A 199 20.09 4.43 5.21
N HIS A 200 20.32 5.69 4.87
CA HIS A 200 20.33 6.81 5.80
C HIS A 200 19.25 7.82 5.40
N ASP A 201 18.22 7.96 6.22
CA ASP A 201 17.05 8.80 5.99
C ASP A 201 17.22 10.16 6.69
N TYR A 202 16.93 11.25 5.99
CA TYR A 202 17.05 12.64 6.44
C TYR A 202 15.79 13.44 6.12
N GLU A 203 15.52 14.47 6.94
CA GLU A 203 14.55 15.53 6.65
C GLU A 203 14.93 16.28 5.36
N PRO A 204 13.98 16.94 4.67
CA PRO A 204 14.28 17.70 3.46
C PRO A 204 15.37 18.76 3.64
N THR A 205 15.28 19.52 4.75
CA THR A 205 16.34 20.42 5.19
C THR A 205 17.25 19.66 6.17
N ASN A 206 18.48 19.40 5.76
CA ASN A 206 19.42 18.58 6.52
C ASN A 206 20.86 19.08 6.38
N GLY A 207 21.77 18.48 7.15
CA GLY A 207 23.19 18.82 7.20
C GLY A 207 24.08 17.95 6.30
N LEU A 208 23.52 17.26 5.29
CA LEU A 208 24.35 16.50 4.34
C LEU A 208 25.34 17.43 3.63
N GLY A 209 26.63 17.10 3.73
CA GLY A 209 27.73 17.90 3.20
C GLY A 209 28.27 18.95 4.18
N GLY A 210 27.65 19.12 5.34
CA GLY A 210 28.14 19.99 6.41
C GLY A 210 29.22 19.34 7.29
N ALA A 211 29.63 20.07 8.34
CA ALA A 211 30.72 19.68 9.23
C ALA A 211 30.50 18.33 9.93
N GLU A 212 29.32 18.08 10.49
CA GLU A 212 29.00 16.80 11.15
C GLU A 212 29.03 15.62 10.15
N HIS A 213 28.57 15.85 8.91
CA HIS A 213 28.63 14.82 7.88
C HIS A 213 30.09 14.53 7.46
N ALA A 214 30.92 15.57 7.31
CA ALA A 214 32.34 15.41 7.05
C ALA A 214 33.05 14.66 8.20
N ALA A 215 32.78 15.03 9.45
CA ALA A 215 33.33 14.37 10.63
C ALA A 215 32.95 12.89 10.72
N SER A 216 31.73 12.52 10.29
CA SER A 216 31.30 11.10 10.24
C SER A 216 32.08 10.24 9.24
N MET A 217 32.82 10.87 8.33
CA MET A 217 33.55 10.27 7.22
C MET A 217 35.07 10.35 7.37
N ASP A 218 35.56 11.04 8.41
CA ASP A 218 36.98 11.32 8.65
C ASP A 218 37.38 10.95 10.08
N THR A 219 37.46 9.64 10.34
CA THR A 219 37.95 9.10 11.62
C THR A 219 39.10 8.12 11.38
N PRO A 220 40.08 8.02 12.30
CA PRO A 220 41.16 7.04 12.18
C PRO A 220 40.63 5.59 12.07
N ARG A 221 39.57 5.26 12.83
CA ARG A 221 38.95 3.93 12.81
C ARG A 221 38.29 3.64 11.47
N ARG A 222 37.57 4.60 10.89
CA ARG A 222 36.97 4.48 9.55
C ARG A 222 38.04 4.25 8.50
N THR A 223 39.14 5.00 8.53
CA THR A 223 40.26 4.82 7.59
C THR A 223 40.83 3.40 7.68
N ALA A 224 41.16 2.94 8.89
CA ALA A 224 41.68 1.59 9.10
C ALA A 224 40.72 0.49 8.61
N VAL A 225 39.42 0.63 8.84
CA VAL A 225 38.42 -0.34 8.36
C VAL A 225 38.28 -0.30 6.84
N PHE A 226 38.27 0.88 6.23
CA PHE A 226 38.11 1.02 4.79
C PHE A 226 39.32 0.48 4.02
N GLU A 227 40.54 0.81 4.46
CA GLU A 227 41.76 0.36 3.80
C GLU A 227 41.93 -1.15 3.82
N ARG A 228 41.50 -1.80 4.91
CA ARG A 228 41.68 -3.24 5.10
C ARG A 228 40.51 -4.08 4.62
N TYR A 229 39.28 -3.67 4.93
CA TYR A 229 38.10 -4.53 4.82
C TYR A 229 37.13 -4.15 3.71
N VAL A 230 37.25 -2.95 3.12
CA VAL A 230 36.32 -2.47 2.08
C VAL A 230 37.00 -2.53 0.71
N ALA A 231 36.48 -3.38 -0.18
CA ALA A 231 36.97 -3.50 -1.55
C ALA A 231 36.38 -2.43 -2.48
N ALA A 232 35.09 -2.13 -2.33
CA ALA A 232 34.40 -1.13 -3.15
C ALA A 232 33.28 -0.44 -2.37
N LYS A 233 32.99 0.80 -2.77
CA LYS A 233 31.86 1.59 -2.24
C LYS A 233 31.14 2.29 -3.38
N ALA A 234 29.83 2.13 -3.42
CA ALA A 234 28.93 2.96 -4.22
C ALA A 234 28.00 3.77 -3.30
N ARG A 235 27.70 5.00 -3.69
CA ARG A 235 26.78 5.88 -2.95
C ARG A 235 25.88 6.60 -3.93
N THR A 236 24.58 6.58 -3.66
CA THR A 236 23.59 7.38 -4.40
C THR A 236 22.66 8.08 -3.42
N THR A 237 22.31 9.33 -3.72
CA THR A 237 21.35 10.10 -2.93
C THR A 237 20.04 10.17 -3.70
N TYR A 238 18.94 9.89 -3.00
CA TYR A 238 17.60 9.89 -3.58
C TYR A 238 16.66 10.79 -2.77
N SER A 239 15.64 11.34 -3.44
CA SER A 239 14.50 12.01 -2.82
C SER A 239 13.28 11.10 -2.87
N LEU A 240 12.62 10.91 -1.73
CA LEU A 240 11.31 10.25 -1.66
C LEU A 240 10.30 11.09 -2.44
N PHE A 241 9.52 10.46 -3.31
CA PHE A 241 8.49 11.17 -4.08
C PHE A 241 7.14 10.44 -4.08
N TYR A 242 7.11 9.19 -3.62
CA TYR A 242 5.86 8.44 -3.58
C TYR A 242 5.89 7.33 -2.51
N ILE A 243 4.78 7.20 -1.78
CA ILE A 243 4.54 6.11 -0.82
C ILE A 243 3.35 5.28 -1.31
N PHE A 244 3.54 3.96 -1.37
CA PHE A 244 2.45 3.05 -1.73
C PHE A 244 1.45 2.93 -0.58
N GLY A 245 0.16 2.93 -0.94
CA GLY A 245 -0.86 2.27 -0.16
C GLY A 245 -1.09 0.85 -0.67
N PRO A 246 -1.82 0.00 0.08
CA PRO A 246 -2.31 -1.29 -0.41
C PRO A 246 -3.38 -1.15 -1.51
N ALA A 247 -3.73 0.08 -1.88
CA ALA A 247 -4.80 0.42 -2.82
C ALA A 247 -4.27 1.36 -3.91
N SER A 248 -4.64 1.08 -5.17
CA SER A 248 -4.38 1.96 -6.32
C SER A 248 -5.08 3.31 -6.16
N ARG A 249 -4.36 4.42 -6.30
CA ARG A 249 -4.89 5.75 -5.93
C ARG A 249 -4.41 6.91 -6.79
N ASP A 250 -3.41 6.68 -7.65
CA ASP A 250 -2.71 7.74 -8.34
C ASP A 250 -3.40 8.09 -9.66
N LEU A 251 -4.38 8.99 -9.56
CA LEU A 251 -5.04 9.57 -10.74
C LEU A 251 -4.12 10.52 -11.51
N HIS A 252 -3.11 11.10 -10.87
CA HIS A 252 -2.21 12.06 -11.50
C HIS A 252 -1.46 11.41 -12.66
N SER A 253 -0.77 10.30 -12.40
CA SER A 253 -0.04 9.57 -13.44
C SER A 253 -0.94 9.02 -14.55
N LEU A 254 -2.21 8.69 -14.25
CA LEU A 254 -3.18 8.24 -15.26
C LEU A 254 -3.64 9.38 -16.19
N SER A 255 -3.68 10.61 -15.67
CA SER A 255 -4.11 11.79 -16.44
C SER A 255 -3.01 12.38 -17.33
N GLN A 256 -1.74 12.04 -17.06
CA GLN A 256 -0.63 12.42 -17.93
C GLN A 256 -0.75 11.65 -19.24
N GLN A 257 -0.95 12.33 -20.37
CA GLN A 257 -1.20 11.79 -21.72
C GLN A 257 -0.65 10.36 -21.95
N LEU A 258 -1.42 9.35 -21.56
CA LEU A 258 -1.04 7.96 -21.75
C LEU A 258 -1.30 7.59 -23.21
N PRO A 259 -0.42 6.80 -23.85
CA PRO A 259 -0.73 6.23 -25.15
C PRO A 259 -2.02 5.38 -25.04
N PRO A 260 -2.78 5.23 -26.13
CA PRO A 260 -4.05 4.49 -26.11
C PRO A 260 -3.96 3.07 -25.53
N SER A 261 -2.82 2.40 -25.68
CA SER A 261 -2.54 1.07 -25.11
C SER A 261 -2.41 1.05 -23.58
N ALA A 262 -2.11 2.18 -22.94
CA ALA A 262 -2.02 2.34 -21.48
C ALA A 262 -3.23 3.10 -20.90
N ALA A 263 -4.06 3.72 -21.74
CA ALA A 263 -5.19 4.57 -21.34
C ALA A 263 -6.28 3.83 -20.56
N THR A 264 -6.40 2.51 -20.74
CA THR A 264 -7.25 1.65 -19.90
C THR A 264 -6.54 0.37 -19.55
N PHE A 265 -6.71 -0.09 -18.32
CA PHE A 265 -6.14 -1.35 -17.85
C PHE A 265 -7.15 -2.11 -16.99
N THR A 266 -7.11 -3.43 -17.07
CA THR A 266 -7.81 -4.33 -16.15
C THR A 266 -6.82 -5.41 -15.72
N SER A 267 -6.65 -5.61 -14.42
CA SER A 267 -5.78 -6.67 -13.91
C SER A 267 -6.32 -8.05 -14.28
N PRO A 268 -5.47 -9.10 -14.34
CA PRO A 268 -5.91 -10.44 -14.69
C PRO A 268 -7.06 -10.98 -13.81
N SER A 269 -7.12 -10.56 -12.54
CA SER A 269 -8.19 -10.91 -11.61
C SER A 269 -9.46 -10.06 -11.75
N GLY A 270 -9.45 -9.04 -12.61
CA GLY A 270 -10.49 -8.02 -12.70
C GLY A 270 -10.60 -7.10 -11.48
N ALA A 271 -9.73 -7.27 -10.48
CA ALA A 271 -9.81 -6.58 -9.21
C ALA A 271 -9.30 -5.12 -9.26
N ILE A 272 -8.52 -4.77 -10.28
CA ILE A 272 -8.08 -3.39 -10.53
C ILE A 272 -8.49 -3.07 -11.96
N ARG A 273 -9.19 -1.95 -12.14
CA ARG A 273 -9.48 -1.38 -13.44
C ARG A 273 -9.15 0.11 -13.41
N THR A 274 -8.36 0.58 -14.36
CA THR A 274 -8.05 2.00 -14.50
C THR A 274 -8.44 2.49 -15.87
N ASP A 275 -8.84 3.76 -15.93
CA ASP A 275 -8.88 4.57 -17.14
C ASP A 275 -8.16 5.91 -16.86
N SER A 276 -8.08 6.80 -17.86
CA SER A 276 -7.42 8.12 -17.72
C SER A 276 -7.96 9.02 -16.60
N THR A 277 -9.16 8.75 -16.06
CA THR A 277 -9.86 9.61 -15.09
C THR A 277 -10.38 8.87 -13.86
N SER A 278 -10.27 7.54 -13.81
CA SER A 278 -10.80 6.76 -12.71
C SER A 278 -10.05 5.46 -12.43
N ILE A 279 -10.08 5.07 -11.17
CA ILE A 279 -9.56 3.82 -10.65
C ILE A 279 -10.71 3.10 -9.97
N THR A 280 -11.01 1.88 -10.39
CA THR A 280 -11.86 0.94 -9.66
C THR A 280 -10.96 -0.14 -9.08
N SER A 281 -11.03 -0.36 -7.78
CA SER A 281 -10.26 -1.42 -7.12
C SER A 281 -10.96 -1.86 -5.83
N ARG A 282 -10.27 -2.55 -4.95
CA ARG A 282 -10.77 -2.99 -3.65
C ARG A 282 -9.66 -3.02 -2.62
N ILE A 283 -10.03 -2.86 -1.36
CA ILE A 283 -9.14 -3.14 -0.22
C ILE A 283 -9.60 -4.40 0.50
N THR A 284 -8.70 -4.98 1.30
CA THR A 284 -9.02 -6.02 2.27
C THR A 284 -8.85 -5.44 3.66
N THR A 285 -9.92 -5.45 4.46
CA THR A 285 -9.87 -5.01 5.87
C THR A 285 -9.14 -6.04 6.73
N SER A 286 -8.83 -5.70 7.98
CA SER A 286 -8.12 -6.60 8.91
C SER A 286 -8.87 -7.89 9.22
N ASP A 287 -10.21 -7.86 9.16
CA ASP A 287 -11.09 -9.04 9.30
C ASP A 287 -11.34 -9.76 7.96
N GLY A 288 -10.65 -9.35 6.88
CA GLY A 288 -10.68 -9.99 5.57
C GLY A 288 -11.81 -9.52 4.64
N ALA A 289 -12.62 -8.54 5.04
CA ALA A 289 -13.70 -8.05 4.20
C ALA A 289 -13.16 -7.30 3.00
N LEU A 290 -13.71 -7.61 1.82
CA LEU A 290 -13.37 -6.91 0.58
C LEU A 290 -14.27 -5.70 0.43
N ILE A 291 -13.68 -4.51 0.31
CA ILE A 291 -14.38 -3.24 0.14
C ILE A 291 -14.02 -2.67 -1.24
N PRO A 292 -14.85 -2.91 -2.27
CA PRO A 292 -14.67 -2.31 -3.58
C PRO A 292 -14.89 -0.81 -3.54
N TYR A 293 -14.07 -0.07 -4.28
CA TYR A 293 -14.18 1.38 -4.40
C TYR A 293 -13.93 1.84 -5.83
N ARG A 294 -14.37 3.05 -6.10
CA ARG A 294 -14.06 3.84 -7.27
C ARG A 294 -13.55 5.21 -6.83
N LEU A 295 -12.38 5.57 -7.32
CA LEU A 295 -11.76 6.89 -7.17
C LEU A 295 -11.78 7.58 -8.53
N GLU A 296 -12.30 8.80 -8.61
CA GLU A 296 -12.47 9.52 -9.88
C GLU A 296 -12.52 11.04 -9.68
N GLY A 297 -12.51 11.81 -10.77
CA GLY A 297 -12.56 13.29 -10.71
C GLY A 297 -11.17 13.90 -10.83
N SER A 298 -10.89 14.93 -10.03
CA SER A 298 -9.62 15.67 -10.12
C SER A 298 -8.39 14.78 -9.95
N SER A 299 -7.45 14.89 -10.88
CA SER A 299 -6.14 14.24 -10.86
C SER A 299 -5.05 15.09 -10.21
N ALA A 300 -5.37 16.32 -9.78
CA ALA A 300 -4.42 17.15 -9.03
C ALA A 300 -4.01 16.43 -7.73
N PRO A 301 -2.71 16.30 -7.40
CA PRO A 301 -2.26 15.51 -6.25
C PRO A 301 -2.94 15.89 -4.92
N ASP A 302 -3.15 17.17 -4.69
CA ASP A 302 -3.72 17.81 -3.50
C ASP A 302 -5.25 18.02 -3.57
N ALA A 303 -5.92 17.46 -4.57
CA ALA A 303 -7.36 17.63 -4.76
C ALA A 303 -8.16 17.22 -3.50
N PRO A 304 -9.09 18.07 -3.01
CA PRO A 304 -9.94 17.75 -1.87
C PRO A 304 -10.82 16.53 -2.17
N VAL A 305 -10.87 15.57 -1.24
CA VAL A 305 -11.61 14.32 -1.43
C VAL A 305 -13.02 14.40 -0.84
N VAL A 306 -14.03 14.11 -1.66
CA VAL A 306 -15.42 13.91 -1.25
C VAL A 306 -15.75 12.42 -1.29
N ALA A 307 -16.16 11.85 -0.16
CA ALA A 307 -16.51 10.43 -0.05
C ALA A 307 -18.03 10.22 0.14
N PHE A 308 -18.53 9.09 -0.36
CA PHE A 308 -19.96 8.75 -0.33
C PHE A 308 -20.25 7.44 0.41
N CYS A 309 -21.06 7.52 1.48
CA CYS A 309 -21.59 6.37 2.22
C CYS A 309 -22.99 5.99 1.72
N ASN A 310 -23.13 4.79 1.18
CA ASN A 310 -24.37 4.34 0.53
C ASN A 310 -25.46 3.94 1.54
N SER A 311 -26.71 3.86 1.06
CA SER A 311 -27.79 3.20 1.79
C SER A 311 -27.62 1.68 1.85
N LEU A 312 -28.27 1.05 2.83
CA LEU A 312 -28.28 -0.40 2.96
C LEU A 312 -28.87 -1.07 1.69
N LEU A 313 -28.30 -2.20 1.27
CA LEU A 313 -28.66 -2.95 0.04
C LEU A 313 -28.44 -2.23 -1.30
N THR A 314 -27.76 -1.08 -1.29
CA THR A 314 -27.41 -0.36 -2.52
C THR A 314 -25.95 -0.56 -2.91
N SER A 315 -25.57 -0.03 -4.07
CA SER A 315 -24.17 0.08 -4.51
C SER A 315 -23.82 1.55 -4.68
N TYR A 316 -22.51 1.86 -4.71
CA TYR A 316 -22.02 3.20 -4.95
C TYR A 316 -22.51 3.82 -6.27
N ALA A 317 -23.02 3.00 -7.20
CA ALA A 317 -23.70 3.45 -8.42
C ALA A 317 -24.93 4.32 -8.13
N MET A 318 -25.54 4.23 -6.94
CA MET A 318 -26.67 5.12 -6.56
C MET A 318 -26.29 6.61 -6.64
N TRP A 319 -25.00 6.92 -6.53
CA TRP A 319 -24.47 8.28 -6.59
C TRP A 319 -24.15 8.77 -8.00
N ASP A 320 -24.28 7.94 -9.04
CA ASP A 320 -23.90 8.31 -10.42
C ASP A 320 -24.51 9.66 -10.87
N PRO A 321 -25.81 9.96 -10.66
CA PRO A 321 -26.37 11.26 -11.03
C PRO A 321 -25.74 12.44 -10.29
N LEU A 322 -25.49 12.30 -8.99
CA LEU A 322 -24.88 13.35 -8.17
C LEU A 322 -23.40 13.55 -8.53
N VAL A 323 -22.66 12.46 -8.76
CA VAL A 323 -21.27 12.51 -9.21
C VAL A 323 -21.16 13.20 -10.57
N ALA A 324 -22.07 12.95 -11.50
CA ALA A 324 -22.10 13.64 -12.79
C ALA A 324 -22.31 15.15 -12.64
N ILE A 325 -23.11 15.59 -11.66
CA ILE A 325 -23.27 17.01 -11.33
C ILE A 325 -21.99 17.56 -10.70
N LEU A 326 -21.43 16.87 -9.71
CA LEU A 326 -20.22 17.31 -9.00
C LEU A 326 -19.02 17.44 -9.93
N LYS A 327 -18.78 16.48 -10.83
CA LYS A 327 -17.68 16.58 -11.80
C LYS A 327 -17.78 17.82 -12.70
N ARG A 328 -19.00 18.26 -13.05
CA ARG A 328 -19.21 19.49 -13.83
C ARG A 328 -19.06 20.75 -12.99
N GLN A 329 -19.63 20.76 -11.78
CA GLN A 329 -19.73 21.96 -10.95
C GLN A 329 -18.48 22.19 -10.09
N ARG A 330 -17.74 21.11 -9.79
CA ARG A 330 -16.59 21.07 -8.91
C ARG A 330 -15.49 20.17 -9.52
N PRO A 331 -14.93 20.54 -10.69
CA PRO A 331 -13.88 19.76 -11.34
C PRO A 331 -12.59 19.68 -10.50
N ASP A 332 -12.47 20.53 -9.46
CA ASP A 332 -11.37 20.56 -8.50
C ASP A 332 -11.41 19.40 -7.49
N VAL A 333 -12.56 18.75 -7.27
CA VAL A 333 -12.68 17.70 -6.25
C VAL A 333 -12.35 16.32 -6.79
N ARG A 334 -11.75 15.50 -5.92
CA ARG A 334 -11.62 14.06 -6.12
C ARG A 334 -12.78 13.35 -5.40
N ILE A 335 -13.34 12.34 -6.03
CA ILE A 335 -14.54 11.65 -5.59
C ILE A 335 -14.19 10.21 -5.23
N LEU A 336 -14.50 9.82 -3.99
CA LEU A 336 -14.37 8.45 -3.50
C LEU A 336 -15.75 7.83 -3.29
N ARG A 337 -15.99 6.72 -3.98
CA ARG A 337 -17.20 5.92 -3.91
C ARG A 337 -16.85 4.50 -3.52
N TYR A 338 -17.63 3.84 -2.67
CA TYR A 338 -17.31 2.48 -2.25
C TYR A 338 -18.55 1.67 -1.90
N ASP A 339 -18.46 0.35 -2.05
CA ASP A 339 -19.51 -0.57 -1.62
C ASP A 339 -19.22 -1.03 -0.18
N THR A 340 -20.23 -0.93 0.68
CA THR A 340 -20.12 -1.33 2.09
C THR A 340 -20.04 -2.86 2.24
N ARG A 341 -19.43 -3.34 3.33
CA ARG A 341 -19.49 -4.75 3.73
C ARG A 341 -20.92 -5.30 3.66
N GLY A 342 -21.06 -6.54 3.21
CA GLY A 342 -22.37 -7.18 3.00
C GLY A 342 -23.01 -6.92 1.63
N ARG A 343 -22.50 -5.97 0.82
CA ARG A 343 -22.91 -5.82 -0.58
C ARG A 343 -22.36 -6.94 -1.48
N HIS A 344 -21.14 -7.36 -1.16
CA HIS A 344 -20.39 -8.44 -1.82
C HIS A 344 -20.19 -9.61 -0.85
N ALA A 345 -19.51 -10.67 -1.31
CA ALA A 345 -19.18 -11.80 -0.45
C ALA A 345 -18.41 -11.34 0.80
N VAL A 346 -18.88 -11.77 1.97
CA VAL A 346 -18.25 -11.49 3.27
C VAL A 346 -17.39 -12.67 3.72
N PRO A 347 -16.33 -12.43 4.53
CA PRO A 347 -15.48 -13.48 5.07
C PRO A 347 -16.26 -14.54 5.86
N ARG A 348 -15.65 -15.72 5.99
CA ARG A 348 -16.12 -16.80 6.86
C ARG A 348 -15.17 -16.95 8.05
N PRO A 349 -15.68 -17.26 9.26
CA PRO A 349 -17.10 -17.38 9.61
C PRO A 349 -17.81 -16.02 9.56
N HIS A 350 -19.11 -16.03 9.25
CA HIS A 350 -19.88 -14.79 9.19
C HIS A 350 -20.01 -14.18 10.58
N THR A 351 -19.53 -12.96 10.74
CA THR A 351 -19.71 -12.15 11.94
C THR A 351 -20.79 -11.11 11.71
N SER A 352 -21.54 -10.77 12.77
CA SER A 352 -22.48 -9.66 12.71
C SER A 352 -21.71 -8.35 12.52
N ALA A 353 -22.09 -7.55 11.53
CA ALA A 353 -21.54 -6.22 11.35
C ALA A 353 -22.38 -5.18 12.10
N SER A 354 -21.72 -4.34 12.92
CA SER A 354 -22.32 -3.19 13.58
C SER A 354 -22.02 -1.90 12.81
N LEU A 355 -22.64 -0.78 13.24
CA LEU A 355 -22.31 0.53 12.70
C LEU A 355 -20.83 0.89 12.92
N ASP A 356 -20.22 0.46 14.03
CA ASP A 356 -18.80 0.65 14.31
C ASP A 356 -17.93 -0.11 13.33
N THR A 357 -18.35 -1.33 12.96
CA THR A 357 -17.63 -2.13 11.96
C THR A 357 -17.69 -1.46 10.59
N VAL A 358 -18.87 -0.99 10.17
CA VAL A 358 -19.03 -0.25 8.90
C VAL A 358 -18.25 1.07 8.90
N THR A 359 -18.19 1.75 10.04
CA THR A 359 -17.39 2.99 10.20
C THR A 359 -15.89 2.70 10.11
N SER A 360 -15.45 1.59 10.71
CA SER A 360 -14.05 1.15 10.66
C SER A 360 -13.61 0.76 9.25
N ASP A 361 -14.51 0.25 8.40
CA ASP A 361 -14.22 -0.01 6.99
C ASP A 361 -13.88 1.27 6.22
N LEU A 362 -14.63 2.35 6.46
CA LEU A 362 -14.36 3.63 5.84
C LEU A 362 -12.99 4.16 6.28
N GLU A 363 -12.63 3.99 7.56
CA GLU A 363 -11.30 4.36 8.04
C GLU A 363 -10.20 3.49 7.41
N ALA A 364 -10.42 2.18 7.28
CA ALA A 364 -9.49 1.29 6.59
C ALA A 364 -9.30 1.70 5.14
N LEU A 365 -10.38 2.06 4.43
CA LEU A 365 -10.35 2.55 3.06
C LEU A 365 -9.61 3.89 2.93
N ARG A 366 -9.91 4.85 3.80
CA ARG A 366 -9.23 6.16 3.84
C ARG A 366 -7.72 5.98 4.02
N ARG A 367 -7.31 5.15 4.99
CA ARG A 367 -5.89 4.85 5.25
C ARG A 367 -5.23 4.13 4.09
N ALA A 368 -5.90 3.14 3.50
CA ALA A 368 -5.39 2.38 2.37
C ALA A 368 -5.13 3.28 1.13
N LEU A 369 -5.99 4.28 0.93
CA LEU A 369 -5.85 5.31 -0.10
C LEU A 369 -4.97 6.50 0.34
N ARG A 370 -4.45 6.46 1.57
CA ARG A 370 -3.59 7.51 2.18
C ARG A 370 -4.19 8.91 2.09
N ILE A 371 -5.51 9.02 2.24
CA ILE A 371 -6.22 10.31 2.25
C ILE A 371 -6.14 10.88 3.66
N ASP A 372 -5.33 11.90 3.93
CA ASP A 372 -5.14 12.41 5.30
C ASP A 372 -6.45 12.88 5.96
N GLN A 373 -7.26 13.65 5.23
CA GLN A 373 -8.56 14.13 5.67
C GLN A 373 -9.55 14.14 4.48
N LEU A 374 -10.79 13.72 4.73
CA LEU A 374 -11.89 13.90 3.78
C LEU A 374 -12.38 15.35 3.84
N ALA A 375 -12.41 16.03 2.69
CA ALA A 375 -12.93 17.39 2.61
C ALA A 375 -14.45 17.42 2.86
N CYS A 376 -15.16 16.37 2.42
CA CYS A 376 -16.56 16.16 2.76
C CYS A 376 -16.92 14.67 2.78
N LEU A 377 -17.69 14.23 3.77
CA LEU A 377 -18.31 12.91 3.80
C LEU A 377 -19.84 13.03 3.64
N VAL A 378 -20.40 12.38 2.62
CA VAL A 378 -21.82 12.45 2.29
C VAL A 378 -22.46 11.09 2.48
N GLY A 379 -23.58 11.01 3.20
CA GLY A 379 -24.27 9.75 3.41
C GLY A 379 -25.78 9.88 3.56
N VAL A 380 -26.48 8.81 3.17
CA VAL A 380 -27.94 8.73 3.23
C VAL A 380 -28.42 7.41 3.86
N SER A 381 -29.43 7.46 4.72
CA SER A 381 -29.97 6.30 5.45
C SER A 381 -28.88 5.63 6.30
N MET A 382 -28.60 4.33 6.12
CA MET A 382 -27.46 3.66 6.76
C MET A 382 -26.16 4.46 6.57
N GLY A 383 -25.93 5.00 5.37
CA GLY A 383 -24.77 5.84 5.09
C GLY A 383 -24.78 7.16 5.83
N GLY A 384 -25.95 7.72 6.15
CA GLY A 384 -26.08 8.91 7.00
C GLY A 384 -25.67 8.61 8.45
N ALA A 385 -26.13 7.47 8.98
CA ALA A 385 -25.69 6.99 10.29
C ALA A 385 -24.17 6.71 10.34
N THR A 386 -23.61 6.08 9.29
CA THR A 386 -22.16 5.87 9.16
C THR A 386 -21.40 7.18 9.11
N THR A 387 -21.92 8.16 8.35
CA THR A 387 -21.31 9.49 8.21
C THR A 387 -21.23 10.21 9.55
N LEU A 388 -22.33 10.24 10.31
CA LEU A 388 -22.35 10.84 11.63
C LEU A 388 -21.43 10.11 12.62
N ARG A 389 -21.46 8.77 12.62
CA ARG A 389 -20.58 7.97 13.48
C ARG A 389 -19.11 8.22 13.16
N TYR A 390 -18.74 8.27 11.88
CA TYR A 390 -17.37 8.56 11.43
C TYR A 390 -16.89 9.93 11.91
N ALA A 391 -17.72 10.96 11.79
CA ALA A 391 -17.39 12.31 12.25
C ALA A 391 -17.18 12.40 13.77
N LEU A 392 -17.93 11.61 14.55
CA LEU A 392 -17.77 11.54 16.00
C LEU A 392 -16.54 10.73 16.42
N THR A 393 -16.24 9.63 15.73
CA THR A 393 -15.12 8.74 16.06
C THR A 393 -13.78 9.27 15.55
N TYR A 394 -13.76 9.91 14.38
CA TYR A 394 -12.56 10.40 13.71
C TYR A 394 -12.70 11.89 13.32
N PRO A 395 -12.94 12.81 14.27
CA PRO A 395 -13.25 14.22 13.97
C PRO A 395 -12.12 14.94 13.20
N ALA A 396 -10.86 14.56 13.41
CA ALA A 396 -9.72 15.12 12.67
C ALA A 396 -9.64 14.62 11.22
N ARG A 397 -10.39 13.58 10.83
CA ARG A 397 -10.31 12.92 9.52
C ARG A 397 -11.41 13.31 8.54
N VAL A 398 -12.33 14.19 8.95
CA VAL A 398 -13.38 14.72 8.09
C VAL A 398 -13.61 16.21 8.39
N ALA A 399 -13.48 17.07 7.38
CA ALA A 399 -13.66 18.51 7.55
C ALA A 399 -15.13 18.92 7.61
N ARG A 400 -15.98 18.29 6.79
CA ARG A 400 -17.42 18.57 6.69
C ARG A 400 -18.17 17.28 6.43
N PHE A 401 -19.43 17.21 6.84
CA PHE A 401 -20.28 16.07 6.49
C PHE A 401 -21.70 16.49 6.14
N VAL A 402 -22.37 15.65 5.34
CA VAL A 402 -23.79 15.74 5.01
C VAL A 402 -24.40 14.37 5.31
N ALA A 403 -25.25 14.30 6.34
CA ALA A 403 -25.96 13.09 6.72
C ALA A 403 -27.46 13.32 6.52
N ALA A 404 -28.07 12.55 5.62
CA ALA A 404 -29.45 12.75 5.17
C ALA A 404 -30.32 11.51 5.39
N ASP A 405 -31.61 11.75 5.64
CA ASP A 405 -32.67 10.72 5.64
C ASP A 405 -32.32 9.46 6.46
N PHE A 406 -31.88 9.66 7.70
CA PHE A 406 -31.46 8.58 8.60
C PHE A 406 -31.93 8.82 10.03
N ASN A 407 -31.98 7.75 10.83
CA ASN A 407 -32.24 7.82 12.26
C ASN A 407 -30.93 7.62 13.03
N CYS A 408 -30.70 8.43 14.08
CA CYS A 408 -29.55 8.26 14.97
C CYS A 408 -29.68 7.02 15.87
N THR A 409 -30.91 6.55 16.08
CA THR A 409 -31.23 5.36 16.88
C THR A 409 -32.31 4.53 16.18
N SER A 410 -32.22 3.21 16.31
CA SER A 410 -33.27 2.30 15.83
C SER A 410 -34.34 2.14 16.90
N SER A 411 -35.60 2.39 16.55
CA SER A 411 -36.72 2.02 17.41
C SER A 411 -36.90 0.50 17.45
N ALA A 412 -37.48 -0.04 18.52
CA ALA A 412 -37.77 -1.47 18.63
C ALA A 412 -38.61 -1.98 17.45
N ALA A 413 -39.57 -1.18 16.97
CA ALA A 413 -40.38 -1.48 15.79
C ALA A 413 -39.54 -1.58 14.51
N ASN A 414 -38.63 -0.63 14.28
CA ASN A 414 -37.73 -0.67 13.11
C ASN A 414 -36.77 -1.87 13.17
N THR A 415 -36.20 -2.15 14.34
CA THR A 415 -35.35 -3.32 14.57
C THR A 415 -36.12 -4.61 14.28
N GLN A 416 -37.36 -4.73 14.76
CA GLN A 416 -38.19 -5.92 14.49
C GLN A 416 -38.51 -6.04 12.99
N ALA A 417 -38.89 -4.95 12.32
CA ALA A 417 -39.15 -4.96 10.89
C ALA A 417 -37.94 -5.44 10.06
N TRP A 418 -36.71 -5.10 10.46
CA TRP A 418 -35.50 -5.63 9.83
C TRP A 418 -35.27 -7.10 10.13
N ARG A 419 -35.52 -7.57 11.37
CA ARG A 419 -35.45 -9.00 11.71
C ARG A 419 -36.42 -9.83 10.88
N ASP A 420 -37.63 -9.35 10.69
CA ASP A 420 -38.66 -10.04 9.90
C ASP A 420 -38.24 -10.14 8.42
N ARG A 421 -37.70 -9.05 7.84
CA ARG A 421 -37.13 -9.07 6.48
C ARG A 421 -35.96 -10.04 6.34
N ILE A 422 -35.10 -10.14 7.36
CA ILE A 422 -33.97 -11.08 7.37
C ILE A 422 -34.48 -12.53 7.43
N ALA A 423 -35.51 -12.82 8.23
CA ALA A 423 -36.11 -14.15 8.31
C ALA A 423 -36.65 -14.60 6.95
N VAL A 424 -37.46 -13.74 6.29
CA VAL A 424 -37.98 -14.02 4.94
C VAL A 424 -36.87 -14.32 3.93
N ALA A 425 -35.77 -13.55 3.97
CA ALA A 425 -34.64 -13.76 3.06
C ALA A 425 -33.88 -15.07 3.33
N ARG A 426 -33.82 -15.53 4.58
CA ARG A 426 -33.21 -16.82 4.96
C ARG A 426 -34.08 -17.99 4.50
N ASP A 427 -35.38 -17.92 4.75
CA ASP A 427 -36.33 -18.97 4.36
C ASP A 427 -36.36 -19.14 2.82
N ALA A 428 -36.36 -18.03 2.08
CA ALA A 428 -36.29 -18.06 0.62
C ALA A 428 -35.00 -18.71 0.11
N ARG A 429 -33.87 -18.57 0.82
CA ARG A 429 -32.62 -19.25 0.45
C ARG A 429 -32.68 -20.74 0.73
N ASP A 430 -33.18 -21.13 1.88
CA ASP A 430 -33.25 -22.54 2.26
C ASP A 430 -34.20 -23.30 1.32
N ALA A 431 -35.27 -22.66 0.86
CA ALA A 431 -36.15 -23.19 -0.19
C ALA A 431 -35.44 -23.37 -1.54
N VAL A 432 -34.55 -22.45 -1.92
CA VAL A 432 -33.76 -22.54 -3.18
C VAL A 432 -32.65 -23.60 -3.07
N VAL A 433 -32.04 -23.79 -1.89
CA VAL A 433 -30.99 -24.78 -1.66
C VAL A 433 -31.54 -26.20 -1.54
N ARG A 434 -32.80 -26.37 -1.10
CA ARG A 434 -33.45 -27.67 -0.88
C ARG A 434 -34.24 -28.20 -2.09
N GLY A 435 -34.36 -27.45 -3.18
CA GLY A 435 -35.07 -27.89 -4.39
C GLY A 435 -34.18 -28.68 -5.37
N PRO A 436 -34.62 -29.83 -5.93
CA PRO A 436 -33.92 -30.46 -7.04
C PRO A 436 -34.07 -29.58 -8.29
N GLY A 437 -33.01 -29.47 -9.09
CA GLY A 437 -32.87 -28.51 -10.18
C GLY A 437 -34.13 -28.34 -11.04
N ALA A 438 -34.62 -27.10 -11.12
CA ALA A 438 -35.64 -26.70 -12.08
C ALA A 438 -35.30 -25.33 -12.63
N ALA A 439 -35.01 -25.33 -13.93
CA ALA A 439 -35.01 -24.17 -14.79
C ALA A 439 -36.37 -23.46 -14.75
N ASP A 440 -36.30 -22.14 -14.86
CA ASP A 440 -37.29 -21.23 -15.42
C ASP A 440 -38.78 -21.61 -15.25
N ARG A 441 -39.43 -21.00 -14.25
CA ARG A 441 -40.83 -20.56 -14.35
C ARG A 441 -41.22 -19.61 -13.22
N GLY A 442 -41.49 -18.35 -13.60
CA GLY A 442 -42.51 -17.48 -13.01
C GLY A 442 -42.24 -16.86 -11.64
N ARG A 443 -41.63 -15.66 -11.61
CA ARG A 443 -41.84 -14.70 -10.52
C ARG A 443 -42.20 -13.33 -11.07
N GLY A 444 -43.48 -12.99 -10.95
CA GLY A 444 -44.01 -11.65 -11.17
C GLY A 444 -43.65 -10.70 -10.02
N ARG A 445 -43.50 -9.43 -10.40
CA ARG A 445 -43.36 -8.21 -9.57
C ARG A 445 -42.15 -8.16 -8.62
N TRP A 446 -41.03 -7.71 -9.18
CA TRP A 446 -40.36 -6.44 -8.86
C TRP A 446 -39.29 -6.23 -9.94
N GLN A 447 -39.72 -5.74 -11.12
CA GLN A 447 -38.81 -5.25 -12.15
C GLN A 447 -38.84 -3.72 -12.14
N GLY A 448 -38.04 -3.13 -11.25
CA GLY A 448 -37.41 -1.84 -11.52
C GLY A 448 -36.02 -2.16 -12.04
N ARG A 449 -35.74 -1.84 -13.31
CA ARG A 449 -34.45 -2.11 -13.95
C ARG A 449 -33.30 -1.44 -13.20
N ALA A 450 -32.50 -2.23 -12.50
CA ALA A 450 -31.10 -1.96 -12.20
C ALA A 450 -30.34 -3.29 -12.32
N GLY A 451 -29.18 -3.23 -12.97
CA GLY A 451 -28.46 -4.37 -13.55
C GLY A 451 -28.19 -5.54 -12.60
N GLN A 452 -28.09 -6.72 -13.22
CA GLN A 452 -27.82 -8.00 -12.58
C GLN A 452 -26.63 -7.93 -11.60
N GLY A 453 -26.92 -8.23 -10.34
CA GLY A 453 -25.91 -8.51 -9.33
C GLY A 453 -26.57 -9.23 -8.16
N HIS A 454 -26.40 -10.54 -8.09
CA HIS A 454 -26.93 -11.38 -7.00
C HIS A 454 -26.21 -11.05 -5.68
N GLY A 455 -26.67 -10.00 -4.99
CA GLY A 455 -26.18 -9.60 -3.67
C GLY A 455 -26.71 -10.54 -2.59
N ARG A 456 -25.79 -11.16 -1.84
CA ARG A 456 -26.10 -12.14 -0.79
C ARG A 456 -26.28 -11.44 0.57
N LEU A 457 -27.51 -11.33 1.08
CA LEU A 457 -27.81 -10.95 2.47
C LEU A 457 -27.17 -11.96 3.45
N GLN A 458 -26.07 -11.59 4.10
CA GLN A 458 -25.49 -12.33 5.23
C GLN A 458 -24.93 -11.34 6.25
N GLY A 459 -25.44 -11.37 7.49
CA GLY A 459 -24.69 -10.88 8.66
C GLY A 459 -24.93 -9.45 9.17
N LEU A 460 -26.00 -8.75 8.82
CA LEU A 460 -26.30 -7.46 9.46
C LEU A 460 -27.34 -7.67 10.57
N ALA A 461 -26.89 -7.57 11.82
CA ALA A 461 -27.75 -7.45 12.99
C ALA A 461 -27.74 -5.98 13.41
N TRP A 462 -28.91 -5.34 13.36
CA TRP A 462 -29.13 -3.96 13.80
C TRP A 462 -29.83 -3.93 15.16
#